data_AF-A0A956IZW1-F1
#
_entry.id   AF-A0A956IZW1-F1
#
_cell.length_a   1.000
_cell.length_b   1.000
_cell.length_c   1.000
_cell.angle_alpha   90.00
_cell.angle_beta   90.00
_cell.angle_gamma   90.00
#
_symmetry.space_group_name_H-M   'P 1'
#
loop_
_entity.id
_entity.type
_entity.pdbx_description
1 polymer ?
#
loop_
_entity_poly.entity_id
_entity_poly.type
_entity_poly.pdbx_seq_one_letter_code
_entity_poly.pdbx_strand_id
1 'polypeptide(L)'
;AFRANQDQSAEKALAAHPQLTAPIEGIDLKAMAALAAHQTSGTAGQDWLNVLGQYRLDEAGYARVSEGWRQRFQNDPSGVLGQSYSKIYSDALGEVQKARVASGAAKEISFEFYCEVAGAQVAWGQKGLDPNVEIERVFGMSMLDFSMAGMPWGTKMATDMNLLSRYMQLLDQYTLKHGGSVAQPEPDEDEDDDEPDEPDEDDDDDDDDDDDF
;
A
#
# COMPACT_ATOMS: atom_id res chain seq x y z
N ALA A 1 5.58 -20.15 -7.40
CA ALA A 1 6.41 -20.33 -8.60
C ALA A 1 6.72 -19.02 -9.31
N PHE A 2 5.72 -18.17 -9.61
CA PHE A 2 5.93 -16.91 -10.36
C PHE A 2 6.81 -15.87 -9.64
N ARG A 3 6.56 -15.57 -8.36
CA ARG A 3 7.41 -14.64 -7.56
C ARG A 3 8.86 -15.10 -7.43
N ALA A 4 9.08 -16.38 -7.14
CA ALA A 4 10.42 -16.97 -7.07
C ALA A 4 11.20 -16.85 -8.40
N ASN A 5 10.51 -16.92 -9.55
CA ASN A 5 11.13 -16.70 -10.86
C ASN A 5 11.46 -15.22 -11.12
N GLN A 6 10.65 -14.27 -10.62
CA GLN A 6 10.95 -12.85 -10.70
C GLN A 6 12.15 -12.48 -9.83
N ASP A 7 12.21 -12.96 -8.59
CA ASP A 7 13.33 -12.73 -7.68
C ASP A 7 14.65 -13.24 -8.27
N GLN A 8 14.63 -14.45 -8.81
CA GLN A 8 15.80 -15.05 -9.43
C GLN A 8 16.22 -14.34 -10.73
N SER A 9 15.29 -13.68 -11.42
CA SER A 9 15.58 -12.90 -12.64
C SER A 9 16.20 -11.54 -12.29
N ALA A 10 15.72 -10.88 -11.24
CA ALA A 10 16.29 -9.62 -10.75
C ALA A 10 17.71 -9.83 -10.21
N GLU A 11 17.95 -10.89 -9.43
CA GLU A 11 19.30 -11.22 -8.91
C GLU A 11 20.29 -11.53 -10.03
N LYS A 12 19.87 -12.28 -11.07
CA LYS A 12 20.72 -12.57 -12.24
C LYS A 12 21.01 -11.31 -13.07
N ALA A 13 20.03 -10.45 -13.24
CA ALA A 13 20.22 -9.18 -13.95
C ALA A 13 21.16 -8.24 -13.17
N LEU A 14 21.06 -8.23 -11.84
CA LEU A 14 21.94 -7.44 -10.98
C LEU A 14 23.39 -7.95 -11.03
N ALA A 15 23.58 -9.27 -11.09
CA ALA A 15 24.88 -9.91 -11.28
C ALA A 15 25.51 -9.61 -12.66
N ALA A 16 24.70 -9.31 -13.68
CA ALA A 16 25.17 -8.93 -15.02
C ALA A 16 25.65 -7.45 -15.10
N HIS A 17 25.35 -6.63 -14.09
CA HIS A 17 25.75 -5.22 -14.02
C HIS A 17 26.50 -4.90 -12.71
N PRO A 18 27.67 -5.53 -12.45
CA PRO A 18 28.40 -5.39 -11.19
C PRO A 18 28.82 -3.94 -10.88
N GLN A 19 28.97 -3.09 -11.91
CA GLN A 19 29.23 -1.66 -11.76
C GLN A 19 28.08 -0.87 -11.12
N LEU A 20 26.83 -1.34 -11.28
CA LEU A 20 25.66 -0.71 -10.67
C LEU A 20 25.60 -1.02 -9.17
N THR A 21 26.14 -2.16 -8.75
CA THR A 21 26.11 -2.61 -7.35
C THR A 21 27.42 -2.48 -6.58
N ALA A 22 28.51 -2.07 -7.24
CA ALA A 22 29.80 -1.89 -6.60
C ALA A 22 29.71 -0.96 -5.37
N PRO A 23 30.24 -1.30 -4.19
CA PRO A 23 30.13 -0.46 -3.01
C PRO A 23 30.67 0.97 -3.23
N ILE A 24 30.02 1.97 -2.63
CA ILE A 24 30.46 3.37 -2.62
C ILE A 24 31.02 3.67 -1.24
N GLU A 25 32.31 4.03 -1.15
CA GLU A 25 33.01 4.22 0.14
C GLU A 25 32.86 3.01 1.10
N GLY A 26 32.76 1.80 0.55
CA GLY A 26 32.55 0.56 1.33
C GLY A 26 31.10 0.26 1.70
N ILE A 27 30.15 1.10 1.29
CA ILE A 27 28.72 0.92 1.51
C ILE A 27 28.10 0.22 0.30
N ASP A 28 27.70 -1.04 0.49
CA ASP A 28 26.97 -1.80 -0.51
C ASP A 28 25.46 -1.44 -0.53
N LEU A 29 24.73 -2.02 -1.48
CA LEU A 29 23.30 -1.74 -1.67
C LEU A 29 22.47 -2.11 -0.43
N LYS A 30 22.87 -3.16 0.30
CA LYS A 30 22.17 -3.63 1.49
C LYS A 30 22.39 -2.69 2.67
N ALA A 31 23.61 -2.21 2.87
CA ALA A 31 23.94 -1.20 3.86
C ALA A 31 23.20 0.12 3.56
N MET A 32 23.16 0.55 2.30
CA MET A 32 22.39 1.74 1.91
C MET A 32 20.89 1.58 2.19
N ALA A 33 20.31 0.42 1.85
CA ALA A 33 18.91 0.12 2.14
C ALA A 33 18.60 0.10 3.65
N ALA A 34 19.50 -0.45 4.47
CA ALA A 34 19.37 -0.44 5.92
C ALA A 34 19.43 0.98 6.52
N LEU A 35 20.37 1.81 6.04
CA LEU A 35 20.47 3.22 6.44
C LEU A 35 19.20 4.00 6.07
N ALA A 36 18.67 3.81 4.87
CA ALA A 36 17.42 4.43 4.45
C ALA A 36 16.22 3.97 5.30
N ALA A 37 16.15 2.67 5.64
CA ALA A 37 15.11 2.13 6.51
C ALA A 37 15.12 2.79 7.90
N HIS A 38 16.30 3.04 8.47
CA HIS A 38 16.43 3.80 9.72
C HIS A 38 15.88 5.22 9.59
N GLN A 39 16.21 5.94 8.52
CA GLN A 39 15.66 7.28 8.30
C GLN A 39 14.14 7.27 8.16
N THR A 40 13.57 6.34 7.38
CA THR A 40 12.12 6.22 7.22
C THR A 40 11.44 5.86 8.54
N SER A 41 12.11 5.08 9.39
CA SER A 41 11.58 4.78 10.72
C SER A 41 11.60 5.99 11.67
N GLY A 42 12.17 7.13 11.29
CA GLY A 42 12.30 8.28 12.19
C GLY A 42 13.44 8.12 13.21
N THR A 43 14.40 7.23 12.94
CA THR A 43 15.66 7.21 13.71
C THR A 43 16.36 8.56 13.50
N ALA A 44 16.61 9.31 14.58
CA ALA A 44 17.13 10.68 14.52
C ALA A 44 18.12 10.97 15.66
N GLY A 45 18.79 12.12 15.59
CA GLY A 45 19.69 12.59 16.66
C GLY A 45 20.84 11.63 16.96
N GLN A 46 21.10 11.37 18.24
CA GLN A 46 22.21 10.51 18.66
C GLN A 46 22.05 9.07 18.17
N ASP A 47 20.82 8.56 18.08
CA ASP A 47 20.58 7.20 17.58
C ASP A 47 20.92 7.09 16.10
N TRP A 48 20.64 8.14 15.31
CA TRP A 48 21.07 8.22 13.92
C TRP A 48 22.60 8.24 13.79
N LEU A 49 23.29 9.03 14.60
CA LEU A 49 24.75 9.06 14.62
C LEU A 49 25.35 7.70 15.02
N ASN A 50 24.71 6.99 15.96
CA ASN A 50 25.13 5.65 16.36
C ASN A 50 24.97 4.65 15.20
N VAL A 51 23.86 4.72 14.45
CA VAL A 51 23.63 3.91 13.26
C VAL A 51 24.69 4.18 12.20
N LEU A 52 24.95 5.45 11.86
CA LEU A 52 26.00 5.83 10.91
C LEU A 52 27.38 5.31 11.33
N GLY A 53 27.69 5.38 12.63
CA GLY A 53 28.93 4.88 13.20
C GLY A 53 29.17 3.38 12.97
N GLN A 54 28.11 2.55 12.91
CA GLN A 54 28.23 1.11 12.60
C GLN A 54 28.80 0.87 11.20
N TYR A 55 28.55 1.81 10.29
CA TYR A 55 29.03 1.80 8.91
C TYR A 55 30.30 2.64 8.72
N ARG A 56 30.88 3.18 9.80
CA ARG A 56 32.02 4.11 9.77
C ARG A 56 31.74 5.37 8.95
N LEU A 57 30.48 5.83 8.96
CA LEU A 57 30.06 7.07 8.33
C LEU A 57 29.81 8.16 9.38
N ASP A 58 29.99 9.41 8.95
CA ASP A 58 29.36 10.58 9.54
C ASP A 58 28.24 11.09 8.61
N GLU A 59 27.55 12.17 9.00
CA GLU A 59 26.45 12.72 8.18
C GLU A 59 26.92 13.17 6.79
N ALA A 60 28.13 13.73 6.69
CA ALA A 60 28.72 14.13 5.43
C ALA A 60 29.04 12.93 4.52
N GLY A 61 29.57 11.86 5.11
CA GLY A 61 29.83 10.58 4.45
C GLY A 61 28.54 9.94 3.97
N TYR A 62 27.50 9.92 4.81
CA TYR A 62 26.18 9.45 4.41
C TYR A 62 25.65 10.25 3.21
N ALA A 63 25.65 11.58 3.28
CA ALA A 63 25.15 12.43 2.21
C ALA A 63 25.87 12.16 0.87
N ARG A 64 27.20 12.00 0.88
CA ARG A 64 27.97 11.64 -0.32
C ARG A 64 27.61 10.26 -0.87
N VAL A 65 27.51 9.26 -0.01
CA VAL A 65 27.15 7.89 -0.40
C VAL A 65 25.73 7.84 -0.96
N SER A 66 24.76 8.49 -0.30
CA SER A 66 23.37 8.59 -0.75
C SER A 66 23.28 9.27 -2.11
N GLU A 67 24.02 10.35 -2.33
CA GLU A 67 24.10 11.03 -3.62
C GLU A 67 24.69 10.11 -4.71
N GLY A 68 25.76 9.38 -4.41
CA GLY A 68 26.35 8.42 -5.33
C GLY A 68 25.37 7.30 -5.72
N TRP A 69 24.61 6.77 -4.76
CA TRP A 69 23.56 5.79 -5.05
C TRP A 69 22.40 6.40 -5.85
N ARG A 70 21.97 7.62 -5.52
CA ARG A 70 20.93 8.35 -6.28
C ARG A 70 21.32 8.49 -7.74
N GLN A 71 22.56 8.87 -8.03
CA GLN A 71 23.07 8.96 -9.41
C GLN A 71 23.06 7.59 -10.12
N ARG A 72 23.37 6.50 -9.42
CA ARG A 72 23.30 5.15 -10.00
C ARG A 72 21.89 4.71 -10.32
N PHE A 73 20.92 4.97 -9.43
CA PHE A 73 19.50 4.71 -9.73
C PHE A 73 19.03 5.50 -10.95
N GLN A 74 19.43 6.78 -11.07
CA GLN A 74 19.07 7.59 -12.23
C GLN A 74 19.69 7.09 -13.54
N ASN A 75 20.86 6.46 -13.45
CA ASN A 75 21.60 5.92 -14.59
C ASN A 75 21.37 4.42 -14.82
N ASP A 76 20.38 3.81 -14.16
CA ASP A 76 19.97 2.42 -14.39
C ASP A 76 18.70 2.37 -15.26
N PRO A 77 18.84 2.35 -16.60
CA PRO A 77 17.68 2.28 -17.49
C PRO A 77 16.96 0.92 -17.42
N SER A 78 17.58 -0.11 -16.84
CA SER A 78 16.99 -1.44 -16.71
C SER A 78 16.02 -1.53 -15.53
N GLY A 79 16.11 -0.62 -14.56
CA GLY A 79 15.34 -0.63 -13.32
C GLY A 79 15.67 -1.80 -12.37
N VAL A 80 16.65 -2.63 -12.71
CA VAL A 80 17.04 -3.82 -11.95
C VAL A 80 17.60 -3.44 -10.58
N LEU A 81 18.36 -2.34 -10.50
CA LEU A 81 18.85 -1.79 -9.25
C LEU A 81 17.70 -1.33 -8.37
N GLY A 82 16.71 -0.64 -8.96
CA GLY A 82 15.47 -0.21 -8.29
C GLY A 82 14.67 -1.36 -7.69
N GLN A 83 14.44 -2.42 -8.48
CA GLN A 83 13.71 -3.61 -8.03
C GLN A 83 14.45 -4.33 -6.88
N SER A 84 15.76 -4.53 -7.05
CA SER A 84 16.58 -5.20 -6.03
C SER A 84 16.64 -4.38 -4.74
N TYR A 85 16.84 -3.06 -4.84
CA TYR A 85 16.82 -2.16 -3.70
C TYR A 85 15.49 -2.18 -2.97
N SER A 86 14.36 -2.08 -3.70
CA SER A 86 13.02 -2.06 -3.10
C SER A 86 12.77 -3.28 -2.22
N LYS A 87 13.17 -4.47 -2.69
CA LYS A 87 13.07 -5.69 -1.91
C LYS A 87 13.95 -5.64 -0.65
N ILE A 88 15.24 -5.32 -0.80
CA ILE A 88 16.19 -5.29 0.32
C ILE A 88 15.79 -4.24 1.35
N TYR A 89 15.31 -3.08 0.89
CA TYR A 89 14.79 -2.01 1.72
C TYR A 89 13.55 -2.44 2.50
N SER A 90 12.61 -3.13 1.86
CA SER A 90 11.41 -3.65 2.53
C SER A 90 11.77 -4.64 3.64
N ASP A 91 12.71 -5.55 3.36
CA ASP A 91 13.24 -6.50 4.35
C ASP A 91 13.92 -5.74 5.52
N ALA A 92 14.78 -4.77 5.22
CA ALA A 92 15.49 -3.97 6.22
C ALA A 92 14.55 -3.12 7.10
N LEU A 93 13.53 -2.50 6.50
CA LEU A 93 12.52 -1.73 7.21
C LEU A 93 11.72 -2.60 8.19
N GLY A 94 11.40 -3.84 7.78
CA GLY A 94 10.79 -4.82 8.66
C GLY A 94 11.66 -5.16 9.88
N GLU A 95 12.97 -5.33 9.69
CA GLU A 95 13.91 -5.62 10.79
C GLU A 95 14.08 -4.42 11.74
N VAL A 96 14.20 -3.20 11.21
CA VAL A 96 14.24 -1.98 12.03
C VAL A 96 12.97 -1.85 12.87
N GLN A 97 11.80 -2.11 12.27
CA GLN A 97 10.54 -2.04 12.99
C GLN A 97 10.45 -3.09 14.11
N LYS A 98 10.86 -4.34 13.85
CA LYS A 98 10.92 -5.39 14.88
C LYS A 98 11.83 -4.99 16.04
N ALA A 99 13.01 -4.42 15.74
CA ALA A 99 13.94 -3.96 16.76
C ALA A 99 13.35 -2.81 17.61
N ARG A 100 12.62 -1.88 16.98
CA ARG A 100 11.93 -0.79 17.68
C ARG A 100 10.79 -1.28 18.56
N VAL A 101 10.03 -2.28 18.12
CA VAL A 101 9.01 -2.92 18.96
C VAL A 101 9.67 -3.60 20.16
N ALA A 102 10.76 -4.35 19.93
CA ALA A 102 11.49 -5.04 21.00
C ALA A 102 12.10 -4.09 22.03
N SER A 103 12.52 -2.88 21.62
CA SER A 103 13.05 -1.85 22.53
C SER A 103 11.96 -1.00 23.19
N GLY A 104 10.68 -1.17 22.82
CA GLY A 104 9.58 -0.32 23.26
C GLY A 104 9.51 1.05 22.57
N ALA A 105 10.38 1.31 21.59
CA ALA A 105 10.41 2.53 20.78
C ALA A 105 9.33 2.58 19.68
N ALA A 106 8.58 1.48 19.49
CA ALA A 106 7.38 1.41 18.66
C ALA A 106 6.37 0.44 19.28
N LYS A 107 5.07 0.64 19.00
CA LYS A 107 4.00 -0.26 19.45
C LYS A 107 3.71 -1.32 18.38
N GLU A 108 3.58 -2.57 18.81
CA GLU A 108 2.91 -3.59 18.00
C GLU A 108 1.39 -3.34 18.03
N ILE A 109 0.71 -3.54 16.91
CA ILE A 109 -0.74 -3.36 16.82
C ILE A 109 -1.42 -4.67 16.43
N SER A 110 -2.56 -4.94 17.06
CA SER A 110 -3.41 -6.06 16.66
C SER A 110 -4.06 -5.79 15.30
N PHE A 111 -4.56 -6.85 14.66
CA PHE A 111 -5.31 -6.75 13.43
C PHE A 111 -6.60 -5.94 13.63
N GLU A 112 -7.31 -6.15 14.74
CA GLU A 112 -8.53 -5.42 15.06
C GLU A 112 -8.28 -3.92 15.25
N PHE A 113 -7.18 -3.55 15.90
CA PHE A 113 -6.80 -2.15 16.05
C PHE A 113 -6.39 -1.53 14.71
N TYR A 114 -5.66 -2.28 13.87
CA TYR A 114 -5.35 -1.85 12.51
C TYR A 114 -6.61 -1.54 11.69
N CYS A 115 -7.62 -2.42 11.74
CA CYS A 115 -8.91 -2.20 11.09
C CYS A 115 -9.69 -1.03 11.70
N GLU A 116 -9.60 -0.83 13.02
CA GLU A 116 -10.26 0.29 13.71
C GLU A 116 -9.74 1.63 13.21
N VAL A 117 -8.41 1.80 13.16
CA VAL A 117 -7.81 3.01 12.62
C VAL A 117 -8.18 3.18 11.14
N ALA A 118 -8.14 2.12 10.33
CA ALA A 118 -8.51 2.21 8.91
C ALA A 118 -9.96 2.68 8.71
N GLY A 119 -10.92 2.14 9.47
CA GLY A 119 -12.32 2.57 9.41
C GLY A 119 -12.53 3.99 9.92
N ALA A 120 -11.81 4.37 10.98
CA ALA A 120 -11.81 5.74 11.47
C ALA A 120 -11.34 6.74 10.40
N GLN A 121 -10.27 6.40 9.67
CA GLN A 121 -9.75 7.23 8.57
C GLN A 121 -10.77 7.43 7.44
N VAL A 122 -11.54 6.39 7.07
CA VAL A 122 -12.64 6.52 6.10
C VAL A 122 -13.69 7.50 6.62
N ALA A 123 -14.15 7.33 7.85
CA ALA A 123 -15.15 8.20 8.48
C ALA A 123 -14.68 9.66 8.60
N TRP A 124 -13.40 9.88 8.91
CA TRP A 124 -12.80 11.21 8.97
C TRP A 124 -12.67 11.85 7.59
N GLY A 125 -12.28 11.07 6.58
CA GLY A 125 -12.24 11.54 5.19
C GLY A 125 -13.59 12.06 4.72
N GLN A 126 -14.69 11.35 5.04
CA GLN A 126 -16.06 11.81 4.73
C GLN A 126 -16.45 13.11 5.45
N LYS A 127 -15.81 13.41 6.58
CA LYS A 127 -16.05 14.63 7.38
C LYS A 127 -15.08 15.76 7.05
N GLY A 128 -14.13 15.55 6.12
CA GLY A 128 -13.08 16.51 5.81
C GLY A 128 -12.08 16.73 6.95
N LEU A 129 -11.93 15.75 7.85
CA LEU A 129 -10.95 15.80 8.94
C LEU A 129 -9.59 15.26 8.48
N ASP A 130 -8.49 15.83 9.00
CA ASP A 130 -7.14 15.37 8.70
C ASP A 130 -6.82 14.06 9.46
N PRO A 131 -6.62 12.93 8.76
CA PRO A 131 -6.29 11.66 9.40
C PRO A 131 -5.03 11.71 10.26
N ASN A 132 -4.02 12.53 9.90
CA ASN A 132 -2.78 12.60 10.68
C ASN A 132 -3.03 13.16 12.08
N VAL A 133 -3.83 14.23 12.16
CA VAL A 133 -4.21 14.88 13.43
C VAL A 133 -5.13 13.97 14.23
N GLU A 134 -6.10 13.33 13.57
CA GLU A 134 -7.09 12.51 14.25
C GLU A 134 -6.52 11.19 14.78
N ILE A 135 -5.56 10.56 14.09
CA ILE A 135 -4.87 9.37 14.60
C ILE A 135 -4.11 9.70 15.89
N GLU A 136 -3.39 10.83 15.91
CA GLU A 136 -2.68 11.27 17.12
C GLU A 136 -3.68 11.58 18.25
N ARG A 137 -4.75 12.33 17.94
CA ARG A 137 -5.76 12.74 18.92
C ARG A 137 -6.55 11.58 19.52
N VAL A 138 -6.94 10.59 18.71
CA VAL A 138 -7.83 9.50 19.12
C VAL A 138 -7.06 8.27 19.62
N PHE A 139 -5.93 7.96 18.99
CA PHE A 139 -5.19 6.73 19.26
C PHE A 139 -3.83 6.97 19.93
N GLY A 140 -3.40 8.22 20.09
CA GLY A 140 -2.15 8.55 20.76
C GLY A 140 -0.93 7.93 20.07
N MET A 141 -0.97 7.88 18.73
CA MET A 141 0.12 7.39 17.90
C MET A 141 0.31 8.29 16.68
N SER A 142 1.52 8.37 16.15
CA SER A 142 1.75 9.09 14.89
C SER A 142 1.25 8.26 13.70
N MET A 143 0.88 8.93 12.61
CA MET A 143 0.54 8.25 11.34
C MET A 143 1.71 7.41 10.82
N LEU A 144 2.95 7.86 11.05
CA LEU A 144 4.15 7.12 10.67
C LEU A 144 4.25 5.80 11.44
N ASP A 145 4.09 5.83 12.77
CA ASP A 145 4.10 4.62 13.60
C ASP A 145 2.95 3.69 13.23
N PHE A 146 1.77 4.23 12.92
CA PHE A 146 0.63 3.44 12.46
C PHE A 146 0.91 2.74 11.13
N SER A 147 1.42 3.49 10.15
CA SER A 147 1.74 2.96 8.82
C SER A 147 2.80 1.86 8.90
N MET A 148 3.83 2.04 9.73
CA MET A 148 4.87 1.02 9.92
C MET A 148 4.35 -0.21 10.67
N ALA A 149 3.57 -0.03 11.74
CA ALA A 149 2.99 -1.13 12.50
C ALA A 149 1.91 -1.89 11.69
N GLY A 150 1.26 -1.21 10.74
CA GLY A 150 0.26 -1.77 9.83
C GLY A 150 0.82 -2.57 8.66
N MET A 151 2.06 -2.32 8.24
CA MET A 151 2.66 -2.99 7.06
C MET A 151 2.52 -4.53 7.05
N PRO A 152 2.79 -5.25 8.16
CA PRO A 152 2.65 -6.71 8.17
C PRO A 152 1.22 -7.19 7.90
N TRP A 153 0.21 -6.43 8.30
CA TRP A 153 -1.19 -6.76 8.06
C TRP A 153 -1.54 -6.64 6.57
N GLY A 154 -1.04 -5.59 5.90
CA GLY A 154 -1.16 -5.43 4.45
C GLY A 154 -0.57 -6.61 3.68
N THR A 155 0.64 -7.05 4.04
CA THR A 155 1.27 -8.23 3.43
C THR A 155 0.48 -9.51 3.66
N LYS A 156 -0.03 -9.74 4.88
CA LYS A 156 -0.83 -10.93 5.20
C LYS A 156 -2.12 -10.96 4.38
N MET A 157 -2.85 -9.85 4.30
CA MET A 157 -4.11 -9.74 3.54
C MET A 157 -3.91 -10.01 2.04
N ALA A 158 -2.75 -9.66 1.47
CA ALA A 158 -2.44 -9.96 0.06
C ALA A 158 -2.32 -11.46 -0.24
N THR A 159 -2.19 -12.31 0.79
CA THR A 159 -2.01 -13.77 0.65
C THR A 159 -3.09 -14.60 1.37
N ASP A 160 -3.88 -13.98 2.23
CA ASP A 160 -4.93 -14.62 3.02
C ASP A 160 -6.28 -13.94 2.72
N MET A 161 -7.06 -14.55 1.83
CA MET A 161 -8.36 -14.01 1.41
C MET A 161 -9.39 -14.03 2.55
N ASN A 162 -9.28 -14.95 3.51
CA ASN A 162 -10.17 -14.94 4.67
C ASN A 162 -9.89 -13.74 5.56
N LEU A 163 -8.60 -13.40 5.73
CA LEU A 163 -8.21 -12.19 6.46
C LEU A 163 -8.66 -10.92 5.73
N LEU A 164 -8.58 -10.90 4.40
CA LEU A 164 -9.09 -9.78 3.58
C LEU A 164 -10.61 -9.61 3.72
N SER A 165 -11.40 -10.69 3.67
CA SER A 165 -12.84 -10.61 3.90
C SER A 165 -13.16 -10.09 5.30
N ARG A 166 -12.43 -10.55 6.32
CA ARG A 166 -12.58 -10.06 7.70
C ARG A 166 -12.18 -8.59 7.83
N TYR A 167 -11.15 -8.15 7.10
CA TYR A 167 -10.77 -6.75 7.04
C TYR A 167 -11.91 -5.87 6.52
N MET A 168 -12.53 -6.25 5.39
CA MET A 168 -13.66 -5.50 4.81
C MET A 168 -14.82 -5.36 5.82
N GLN A 169 -15.18 -6.46 6.49
CA GLN A 169 -16.24 -6.44 7.52
C GLN A 169 -15.91 -5.52 8.70
N LEU A 170 -14.69 -5.61 9.22
CA LEU A 170 -14.26 -4.76 10.33
C LEU A 170 -14.13 -3.29 9.89
N LEU A 171 -13.70 -3.03 8.66
CA LEU A 171 -13.61 -1.70 8.09
C LEU A 171 -14.98 -1.02 8.09
N ASP A 172 -16.02 -1.71 7.62
CA ASP A 172 -17.40 -1.19 7.63
C ASP A 172 -17.88 -0.93 9.06
N GLN A 173 -17.70 -1.91 9.95
CA GLN A 173 -18.06 -1.79 11.36
C GLN A 173 -17.41 -0.56 12.02
N TYR A 174 -16.11 -0.36 11.79
CA TYR A 174 -15.38 0.74 12.40
C TYR A 174 -15.62 2.08 11.71
N THR A 175 -15.87 2.10 10.40
CA THR A 175 -16.33 3.31 9.69
C THR A 175 -17.62 3.81 10.32
N LEU A 176 -18.59 2.92 10.54
CA LEU A 176 -19.84 3.25 11.23
C LEU A 176 -19.60 3.69 12.68
N LYS A 177 -18.73 2.99 13.43
CA LYS A 177 -18.37 3.36 14.81
C LYS A 177 -17.84 4.79 14.92
N HIS A 178 -17.03 5.23 13.96
CA HIS A 178 -16.46 6.57 13.91
C HIS A 178 -17.38 7.59 13.21
N GLY A 179 -18.62 7.19 12.92
CA GLY A 179 -19.69 8.03 12.39
C GLY A 179 -19.53 8.39 10.92
N GLY A 180 -18.90 7.52 10.13
CA GLY A 180 -18.97 7.55 8.67
C GLY A 180 -20.16 6.74 8.15
N SER A 181 -20.32 6.71 6.83
CA SER A 181 -21.28 5.87 6.10
C SER A 181 -20.55 4.79 5.31
N VAL A 182 -21.23 3.66 5.10
CA VAL A 182 -20.81 2.58 4.19
C VAL A 182 -21.74 2.60 2.99
N ALA A 183 -21.20 2.51 1.77
CA ALA A 183 -22.02 2.38 0.58
C ALA A 183 -22.72 1.03 0.62
N GLN A 184 -24.06 1.03 0.57
CA GLN A 184 -24.78 -0.20 0.28
C GLN A 184 -24.68 -0.46 -1.23
N PRO A 185 -24.60 -1.72 -1.69
CA PRO A 185 -24.86 -1.99 -3.10
C PRO A 185 -26.24 -1.39 -3.39
N GLU A 186 -26.32 -0.47 -4.35
CA GLU A 186 -27.62 0.00 -4.81
C GLU A 186 -28.40 -1.24 -5.26
N PRO A 187 -29.67 -1.40 -4.87
CA PRO A 187 -30.49 -2.45 -5.46
C PRO A 187 -30.39 -2.26 -6.97
N ASP A 188 -30.15 -3.35 -7.70
CA ASP A 188 -30.22 -3.35 -9.16
C ASP A 188 -31.66 -2.92 -9.53
N GLU A 189 -31.87 -1.60 -9.66
CA GLU A 189 -33.01 -1.04 -10.35
C GLU A 189 -32.75 -1.33 -11.83
N ASP A 190 -33.71 -2.06 -12.43
CA ASP A 190 -33.87 -2.27 -13.87
C ASP A 190 -33.28 -3.58 -14.45
N GLU A 191 -33.77 -4.74 -13.98
CA GLU A 191 -34.23 -5.75 -14.96
C GLU A 191 -35.61 -5.26 -15.43
N ASP A 192 -35.58 -4.43 -16.46
CA ASP A 192 -36.76 -4.03 -17.23
C ASP A 192 -37.55 -5.30 -17.59
N ASP A 193 -38.79 -5.33 -17.07
CA ASP A 193 -39.86 -6.22 -17.43
C ASP A 193 -40.16 -5.98 -18.93
N ASP A 194 -39.40 -6.65 -19.82
CA ASP A 194 -39.76 -6.84 -21.23
C ASP A 194 -41.04 -7.71 -21.25
N GLU A 195 -42.18 -7.10 -20.90
CA GLU A 195 -43.49 -7.61 -21.29
C GLU A 195 -43.48 -7.69 -22.82
N PRO A 196 -43.65 -8.88 -23.42
CA PRO A 196 -43.76 -8.97 -24.87
C PRO A 196 -45.05 -8.27 -25.29
N ASP A 197 -44.91 -7.20 -26.10
CA ASP A 197 -46.01 -6.56 -26.82
C ASP A 197 -46.90 -7.65 -27.44
N GLU A 198 -48.12 -7.78 -26.92
CA GLU A 198 -49.15 -8.59 -27.54
C GLU A 198 -49.42 -8.01 -28.94
N PRO A 199 -49.38 -8.81 -30.01
CA PRO A 199 -49.71 -8.31 -31.33
C PRO A 199 -51.17 -7.89 -31.36
N ASP A 200 -51.42 -6.62 -31.69
CA ASP A 200 -52.74 -6.07 -31.98
C ASP A 200 -53.44 -6.97 -33.02
N GLU A 201 -54.48 -7.66 -32.57
CA GLU A 201 -55.46 -8.30 -33.44
C GLU A 201 -56.29 -7.19 -34.11
N ASP A 202 -55.78 -6.65 -35.23
CA ASP A 202 -56.58 -5.87 -36.16
C ASP A 202 -57.57 -6.81 -36.87
N ASP A 203 -58.65 -7.11 -36.16
CA ASP A 203 -59.97 -7.34 -36.73
C ASP A 203 -60.43 -6.02 -37.36
N ASP A 204 -60.49 -5.95 -38.68
CA ASP A 204 -61.51 -5.16 -39.39
C ASP A 204 -61.80 -5.86 -40.73
N ASP A 205 -62.77 -6.75 -40.60
CA ASP A 205 -63.71 -7.18 -41.63
C ASP A 205 -64.33 -5.98 -42.39
N ASP A 206 -64.91 -6.32 -43.54
CA ASP A 206 -65.97 -5.60 -44.25
C ASP A 206 -65.54 -4.30 -44.96
N ASP A 207 -66.03 -3.97 -46.13
CA ASP A 207 -66.77 -4.65 -47.18
C ASP A 207 -66.87 -3.57 -48.27
N ASP A 208 -67.10 -4.01 -49.49
CA ASP A 208 -67.99 -3.34 -50.44
C ASP A 208 -67.64 -1.95 -51.01
N ASP A 209 -67.55 -2.01 -52.34
CA ASP A 209 -68.41 -1.26 -53.24
C ASP A 209 -67.93 0.10 -53.79
N ASP A 210 -67.88 0.05 -55.12
CA ASP A 210 -68.58 0.95 -56.03
C ASP A 210 -67.94 2.28 -56.43
N ASP A 211 -67.60 2.26 -57.72
CA ASP A 211 -68.18 3.10 -58.77
C ASP A 211 -67.58 4.48 -59.09
N ASP A 212 -67.19 4.55 -60.37
CA ASP A 212 -67.54 5.57 -61.37
C ASP A 212 -67.37 7.06 -61.02
N PHE A 213 -66.42 7.74 -61.69
CA PHE A 213 -66.68 8.49 -62.95
C PHE A 213 -65.40 9.13 -63.52
#